data_AF-A0AA50VZA0-F1
#
_entry.id   AF-A0AA50VZA0-F1
#
_cell.length_a   1.000
_cell.length_b   1.000
_cell.length_c   1.000
_cell.angle_alpha   90.00
_cell.angle_beta   90.00
_cell.angle_gamma   90.00
#
_symmetry.space_group_name_H-M   'P 1'
#
loop_
_entity.id
_entity.type
_entity.pdbx_description
1 polymer ?
#
loop_
_entity_poly.entity_id
_entity_poly.type
_entity_poly.pdbx_seq_one_letter_code
_entity_poly.pdbx_strand_id
1 'polypeptide(L)'
;KELMKMWNLHVMKYNYVGDCQIPLACQMFLQMKGKELLEKNLYRNFTLHMCSLHDFGLLSPVALYQTVQMLNQMLADSAEAKEKMRDSLRAQREHWNAVGKYQQPVIIEQKPTTATAKLNNVEASPSVRRKTSNLQNANRM
;
A
#
# COMPACT_ATOMS: atom_id res chain seq x y z
N LYS A 1 5.21 9.79 -8.20
CA LYS A 1 6.29 10.16 -9.15
C LYS A 1 7.47 10.87 -8.47
N GLU A 2 7.24 11.79 -7.53
CA GLU A 2 8.32 12.56 -6.89
C GLU A 2 9.37 11.69 -6.17
N LEU A 3 8.93 10.68 -5.41
CA LEU A 3 9.82 9.72 -4.76
C LEU A 3 10.85 9.13 -5.75
N MET A 4 10.39 8.68 -6.92
CA MET A 4 11.26 8.04 -7.90
C MET A 4 12.31 8.99 -8.45
N LYS A 5 12.02 10.30 -8.53
CA LYS A 5 13.02 11.30 -8.93
C LYS A 5 14.12 11.41 -7.87
N MET A 6 13.75 11.50 -6.60
CA MET A 6 14.71 11.55 -5.49
C MET A 6 15.55 10.29 -5.43
N TRP A 7 14.92 9.13 -5.61
CA TRP A 7 15.59 7.84 -5.65
C TRP A 7 16.58 7.73 -6.81
N ASN A 8 16.14 8.02 -8.04
CA ASN A 8 17.00 7.95 -9.22
C ASN A 8 18.21 8.89 -9.11
N LEU A 9 18.00 10.12 -8.61
CA LEU A 9 19.10 11.05 -8.36
C LEU A 9 20.09 10.51 -7.32
N HIS A 10 19.61 9.87 -6.24
CA HIS A 10 20.48 9.25 -5.25
C HIS A 10 21.28 8.08 -5.85
N VAL A 11 20.61 7.20 -6.61
CA VAL A 11 21.24 6.06 -7.26
C VAL A 11 22.32 6.49 -8.24
N MET A 12 22.01 7.46 -9.11
CA MET A 12 22.96 8.01 -10.06
C MET A 12 24.13 8.73 -9.39
N LYS A 13 23.88 9.44 -8.28
CA LYS A 13 24.93 10.17 -7.55
C LYS A 13 26.00 9.25 -6.98
N TYR A 14 25.61 8.07 -6.51
CA TYR A 14 26.51 7.11 -5.85
C TYR A 14 26.92 5.93 -6.75
N ASN A 15 26.46 5.92 -8.01
CA ASN A 15 26.77 4.90 -9.00
C ASN A 15 26.55 3.47 -8.50
N TYR A 16 25.40 3.22 -7.85
CA TYR A 16 25.03 1.84 -7.51
C TYR A 16 24.74 1.08 -8.80
N VAL A 17 25.48 -0.01 -9.02
CA VAL A 17 25.43 -0.83 -10.24
C VAL A 17 25.09 -2.29 -9.95
N GLY A 18 25.22 -2.74 -8.71
CA GLY A 18 24.96 -4.12 -8.31
C GLY A 18 23.81 -4.26 -7.32
N ASP A 19 23.03 -5.33 -7.46
CA ASP A 19 21.86 -5.62 -6.61
C ASP A 19 22.24 -5.77 -5.12
N CYS A 20 23.44 -6.30 -4.85
CA CYS A 20 23.95 -6.42 -3.49
C CYS A 20 24.16 -5.07 -2.77
N GLN A 21 24.14 -3.96 -3.51
CA GLN A 21 24.29 -2.60 -2.97
C GLN A 21 22.94 -1.97 -2.59
N ILE A 22 21.81 -2.51 -3.05
CA ILE A 22 20.48 -1.92 -2.82
C ILE A 22 20.15 -1.76 -1.33
N PRO A 23 20.43 -2.74 -0.43
CA PRO A 23 20.22 -2.54 1.00
C PRO A 23 20.98 -1.32 1.57
N LEU A 24 22.24 -1.15 1.19
CA LEU A 24 23.06 -0.01 1.60
C LEU A 24 22.51 1.30 1.02
N ALA A 25 22.12 1.29 -0.26
CA ALA A 25 21.52 2.45 -0.93
C ALA A 25 20.24 2.93 -0.21
N CYS A 26 19.37 2.00 0.22
CA CYS A 26 18.17 2.34 0.98
C CYS A 26 18.49 3.04 2.32
N GLN A 27 19.50 2.55 3.05
CA GLN A 27 19.93 3.17 4.30
C GLN A 27 20.52 4.56 4.07
N MET A 28 21.45 4.70 3.12
CA MET A 28 22.06 5.99 2.78
C MET A 28 21.04 6.99 2.25
N PHE A 29 20.07 6.53 1.46
CA PHE A 29 18.99 7.37 0.96
C PHE A 29 18.20 7.98 2.11
N LEU A 30 17.79 7.19 3.11
CA LEU A 30 17.05 7.72 4.26
C LEU A 30 17.92 8.63 5.15
N GLN A 31 19.19 8.31 5.38
CA GLN A 31 20.09 9.18 6.14
C GLN A 31 20.22 10.58 5.50
N MET A 32 20.25 10.65 4.17
CA MET A 32 20.46 11.90 3.45
C MET A 32 19.17 12.64 3.08
N LYS A 33 18.11 11.89 2.76
CA LYS A 33 16.89 12.39 2.15
C LYS A 33 15.63 12.08 2.95
N GLY A 34 15.73 11.33 4.05
CA GLY A 34 14.57 10.94 4.84
C GLY A 34 13.80 12.13 5.42
N LYS A 35 14.48 13.19 5.86
CA LYS A 35 13.81 14.43 6.32
C LYS A 35 12.99 15.07 5.19
N GLU A 36 13.62 15.31 4.04
CA GLU A 36 12.97 15.90 2.85
C GLU A 36 11.79 15.03 2.38
N LEU A 37 11.96 13.69 2.40
CA LEU A 37 10.93 12.72 2.05
C LEU A 37 9.69 12.83 2.96
N LEU A 38 9.90 12.98 4.27
CA LEU A 38 8.82 13.15 5.24
C LEU A 38 8.12 14.50 5.10
N GLU A 39 8.88 15.59 4.90
CA GLU A 39 8.36 16.94 4.68
C GLU A 39 7.46 17.05 3.44
N LYS A 40 7.72 16.20 2.43
CA LYS A 40 6.96 16.05 1.18
C LYS A 40 5.83 15.04 1.27
N ASN A 41 5.55 14.47 2.45
CA ASN A 41 4.52 13.47 2.66
C ASN A 41 4.68 12.22 1.76
N LEU A 42 5.92 11.77 1.57
CA LEU A 42 6.25 10.61 0.72
C LEU A 42 6.43 9.30 1.51
N TYR A 43 6.14 9.28 2.81
CA TYR A 43 6.27 8.10 3.69
C TYR A 43 5.65 6.83 3.08
N ARG A 44 4.36 6.92 2.67
CA ARG A 44 3.64 5.78 2.09
C ARG A 44 4.21 5.33 0.75
N ASN A 45 4.60 6.30 -0.08
CA ASN A 45 5.24 6.03 -1.37
C ASN A 45 6.54 5.26 -1.16
N PHE A 46 7.36 5.67 -0.18
CA PHE A 46 8.64 5.02 0.11
C PHE A 46 8.44 3.61 0.66
N THR A 47 7.50 3.44 1.59
CA THR A 47 7.15 2.12 2.12
C THR A 47 6.74 1.16 0.99
N LEU A 48 5.89 1.63 0.06
CA LEU A 48 5.51 0.85 -1.11
C LEU A 48 6.71 0.49 -1.99
N HIS A 49 7.63 1.44 -2.20
CA HIS A 49 8.86 1.17 -2.96
C HIS A 49 9.73 0.11 -2.29
N MET A 50 9.86 0.13 -0.96
CA MET A 50 10.60 -0.90 -0.22
C MET A 50 9.96 -2.28 -0.38
N CYS A 51 8.61 -2.36 -0.34
CA CYS A 51 7.90 -3.60 -0.65
C CYS A 51 8.20 -4.07 -2.09
N SER A 52 8.16 -3.16 -3.07
CA SER A 52 8.51 -3.53 -4.45
C SER A 52 9.94 -4.06 -4.58
N LEU A 53 10.93 -3.42 -3.94
CA LEU A 53 12.31 -3.91 -3.95
C LEU A 53 12.45 -5.31 -3.33
N HIS A 54 11.70 -5.59 -2.27
CA HIS A 54 11.63 -6.92 -1.68
C HIS A 54 11.01 -7.94 -2.64
N ASP A 55 9.90 -7.59 -3.30
CA ASP A 55 9.20 -8.48 -4.25
C ASP A 55 10.06 -8.81 -5.48
N PHE A 56 10.97 -7.90 -5.86
CA PHE A 56 11.98 -8.15 -6.90
C PHE A 56 13.22 -8.91 -6.41
N GLY A 57 13.28 -9.31 -5.13
CA GLY A 57 14.41 -10.02 -4.55
C GLY A 57 15.64 -9.16 -4.26
N LEU A 58 15.51 -7.83 -4.33
CA LEU A 58 16.61 -6.88 -4.09
C LEU A 58 16.78 -6.53 -2.60
N LEU A 59 15.75 -6.79 -1.79
CA LEU A 59 15.80 -6.66 -0.33
C LEU A 59 15.40 -7.97 0.33
N SER A 60 16.17 -8.38 1.34
CA SER A 60 15.73 -9.44 2.26
C SER A 60 14.62 -8.91 3.19
N PRO A 61 13.82 -9.80 3.80
CA PRO A 61 12.82 -9.40 4.80
C PRO A 61 13.44 -8.60 5.97
N VAL A 62 14.66 -8.96 6.37
CA VAL A 62 15.41 -8.27 7.43
C VAL A 62 15.77 -6.86 7.00
N ALA A 63 16.31 -6.69 5.80
CA ALA A 63 16.68 -5.37 5.27
C ALA A 63 15.45 -4.47 5.12
N LEU A 64 14.35 -4.99 4.58
CA LEU A 64 13.06 -4.28 4.50
C LEU A 64 12.61 -3.78 5.87
N TYR A 65 12.58 -4.67 6.88
CA TYR A 65 12.15 -4.32 8.23
C TYR A 65 13.04 -3.23 8.85
N GLN A 66 14.36 -3.36 8.74
CA GLN A 66 15.31 -2.38 9.28
C GLN A 66 15.15 -1.01 8.61
N THR A 67 14.99 -0.95 7.29
CA THR A 67 14.80 0.30 6.56
C THR A 67 13.49 0.98 6.95
N VAL A 68 12.39 0.23 7.06
CA VAL A 68 11.09 0.78 7.50
C VAL A 68 11.17 1.24 8.96
N GLN A 69 11.86 0.51 9.83
CA GLN A 69 12.05 0.95 11.22
C GLN A 69 12.84 2.25 11.32
N MET A 70 13.88 2.42 10.48
CA MET A 70 14.62 3.67 10.44
C MET A 70 13.73 4.84 10.02
N LEU A 71 12.88 4.64 9.00
CA LEU A 71 11.90 5.66 8.58
C LEU A 71 10.87 5.96 9.69
N ASN A 72 10.39 4.95 10.41
CA ASN A 72 9.47 5.12 11.54
C ASN A 72 10.09 5.96 12.65
N GLN A 73 11.36 5.72 12.97
CA GLN A 73 12.08 6.50 13.96
C GLN A 73 12.20 7.96 13.52
N MET A 74 12.58 8.21 12.27
CA MET A 74 12.63 9.57 11.73
C MET A 74 11.27 10.29 11.76
N LEU A 75 10.18 9.57 11.50
CA LEU A 75 8.83 10.11 11.63
C LEU A 75 8.49 10.36 13.11
N ALA A 76 8.88 9.48 14.02
CA ALA A 76 8.65 9.63 15.45
C ALA A 76 9.28 10.95 15.97
N ASP A 77 10.44 11.29 15.46
CA ASP A 77 11.22 12.48 15.85
C ASP A 77 10.74 13.77 15.16
N SER A 78 9.88 13.67 14.13
CA SER A 78 9.36 14.84 13.39
C SER A 78 7.88 15.10 13.65
N ALA A 79 7.58 16.01 14.58
CA ALA A 79 6.20 16.46 14.86
C ALA A 79 5.56 17.12 13.63
N GLU A 80 6.33 17.92 12.89
CA GLU A 80 5.89 18.64 11.70
C GLU A 80 5.46 17.69 10.57
N ALA A 81 6.24 16.63 10.33
CA ALA A 81 5.89 15.63 9.32
C ALA A 81 4.63 14.84 9.72
N LYS A 82 4.48 14.48 11.01
CA LYS A 82 3.26 13.84 11.53
C LYS A 82 2.03 14.70 11.28
N GLU A 83 2.12 16.00 11.54
CA GLU A 83 0.99 16.90 11.36
C GLU A 83 0.62 17.09 9.89
N LYS A 84 1.62 17.30 9.01
CA LYS A 84 1.39 17.34 7.55
C LYS A 84 0.70 16.08 7.02
N MET A 85 1.08 14.90 7.52
CA MET A 85 0.42 13.64 7.15
C MET A 85 -1.05 13.60 7.58
N ARG A 86 -1.37 14.12 8.78
CA ARG A 86 -2.75 14.20 9.28
C ARG A 86 -3.58 15.19 8.47
N ASP A 87 -3.02 16.34 8.14
CA ASP A 87 -3.68 17.36 7.33
C ASP A 87 -3.97 16.84 5.92
N SER A 88 -2.98 16.18 5.29
CA SER A 88 -3.18 15.56 3.98
C SER A 88 -4.27 14.49 4.01
N LEU A 89 -4.32 13.67 5.08
CA LEU A 89 -5.38 12.68 5.27
C LEU A 89 -6.75 13.34 5.45
N ARG A 90 -6.83 14.41 6.25
CA ARG A 90 -8.06 15.17 6.47
C ARG A 90 -8.58 15.77 5.17
N ALA A 91 -7.72 16.48 4.43
CA ALA A 91 -8.06 17.08 3.15
C ALA A 91 -8.52 16.03 2.13
N GLN A 92 -7.83 14.89 2.06
CA GLN A 92 -8.24 13.79 1.20
C GLN A 92 -9.61 13.23 1.62
N ARG A 93 -9.85 13.01 2.91
CA ARG A 93 -11.15 12.53 3.42
C ARG A 93 -12.28 13.50 3.09
N GLU A 94 -12.07 14.80 3.31
CA GLU A 94 -13.04 15.85 2.99
C GLU A 94 -13.35 15.87 1.48
N HIS A 95 -12.32 15.78 0.65
CA HIS A 95 -12.47 15.68 -0.80
C HIS A 95 -13.30 14.45 -1.21
N TRP A 96 -12.99 13.25 -0.70
CA TRP A 96 -13.75 12.04 -1.00
C TRP A 96 -15.19 12.10 -0.50
N ASN A 97 -15.43 12.70 0.67
CA ASN A 97 -16.78 12.91 1.19
C ASN A 97 -17.57 13.89 0.32
N ALA A 98 -16.92 14.91 -0.25
CA ALA A 98 -17.56 15.85 -1.16
C ALA A 98 -17.88 15.18 -2.50
N VAL A 99 -16.91 14.50 -3.12
CA VAL A 99 -17.10 13.81 -4.42
C VAL A 99 -18.13 12.68 -4.31
N GLY A 100 -18.10 11.91 -3.22
CA GLY A 100 -19.04 10.82 -2.97
C GLY A 100 -20.50 11.28 -2.82
N LYS A 101 -20.75 12.53 -2.43
CA LYS A 101 -22.11 13.11 -2.38
C LYS A 101 -22.71 13.37 -3.77
N TYR A 102 -21.88 13.45 -4.82
CA TYR A 102 -22.32 13.73 -6.19
C TYR A 102 -22.28 12.50 -7.11
N GLN A 103 -21.79 11.35 -6.64
CA GLN A 103 -22.00 10.08 -7.33
C GLN A 103 -23.41 9.60 -7.03
N GLN A 104 -24.34 9.92 -7.94
CA GLN A 104 -25.64 9.24 -7.97
C GLN A 104 -25.41 7.72 -8.00
N PRO A 105 -26.25 6.91 -7.34
CA PRO A 105 -26.20 5.47 -7.53
C PRO A 105 -26.32 5.21 -9.03
N VAL A 106 -25.38 4.44 -9.58
CA VAL A 106 -25.51 3.93 -10.95
C VAL A 106 -26.87 3.25 -11.01
N ILE A 107 -27.82 3.81 -11.77
CA ILE A 107 -29.05 3.11 -12.11
C ILE A 107 -28.59 1.92 -12.95
N ILE A 108 -28.51 0.75 -12.32
CA ILE A 108 -28.29 -0.50 -13.04
C ILE A 108 -29.58 -0.71 -13.83
N GLU A 109 -29.59 -0.24 -15.08
CA GLU A 109 -30.62 -0.63 -16.03
C GLU A 109 -30.65 -2.16 -16.09
N GLN A 110 -31.78 -2.74 -15.70
CA GLN A 110 -31.99 -4.18 -15.81
C GLN A 110 -31.82 -4.55 -17.28
N LYS A 111 -30.77 -5.31 -17.58
CA LYS A 111 -30.54 -5.89 -18.90
C LYS A 111 -31.85 -6.53 -19.39
N PRO A 112 -32.27 -6.31 -20.66
CA PRO A 112 -33.48 -6.91 -21.19
C PRO A 112 -33.45 -8.42 -20.99
N THR A 113 -34.52 -8.95 -20.40
CA THR A 113 -34.80 -10.38 -20.30
C THR A 113 -34.99 -10.95 -21.72
N THR A 114 -33.90 -11.33 -22.36
CA THR A 114 -33.95 -12.19 -23.55
C THR A 114 -34.57 -13.52 -23.18
N ALA A 115 -35.62 -13.87 -23.92
CA ALA A 115 -36.46 -15.06 -23.75
C ALA A 115 -35.67 -16.34 -23.48
N THR A 116 -36.22 -17.12 -22.55
CA THR A 116 -35.82 -18.46 -22.16
C THR A 116 -35.84 -19.45 -23.33
N ALA A 117 -34.67 -19.88 -23.78
CA ALA A 117 -34.54 -21.17 -24.47
C ALA A 117 -34.41 -22.26 -23.40
N LYS A 118 -35.45 -23.08 -23.27
CA LYS A 118 -35.49 -24.26 -22.39
C LYS A 118 -34.46 -25.28 -22.88
N LEU A 119 -33.58 -25.76 -22.00
CA LEU A 119 -32.88 -27.03 -22.18
C LEU A 119 -32.63 -27.68 -20.80
N ASN A 120 -33.48 -28.67 -20.55
CA ASN A 120 -33.42 -29.87 -19.72
C ASN A 120 -32.79 -29.87 -18.32
N ASN A 121 -33.66 -30.33 -17.43
CA ASN A 121 -33.48 -30.72 -16.04
C ASN A 121 -32.50 -31.91 -15.91
N VAL A 122 -31.40 -31.76 -15.17
CA VAL A 122 -30.70 -32.86 -14.49
C VAL A 122 -30.39 -32.39 -13.06
N GLU A 123 -30.67 -33.29 -12.13
CA GLU A 123 -30.90 -33.08 -10.69
C GLU A 123 -29.70 -32.55 -9.88
N ALA A 124 -30.06 -32.01 -8.72
CA ALA A 124 -29.23 -31.24 -7.80
C ALA A 124 -28.19 -32.04 -7.00
N SER A 125 -27.14 -31.36 -6.53
CA SER A 125 -26.47 -31.71 -5.28
C SER A 125 -25.96 -30.45 -4.55
N PRO A 126 -26.22 -30.29 -3.23
CA PRO A 126 -25.95 -29.06 -2.49
C PRO A 126 -24.57 -29.06 -1.80
N SER A 127 -24.12 -27.87 -1.39
CA SER A 127 -22.91 -27.59 -0.56
C SER A 127 -21.61 -27.59 -1.37
N VAL A 128 -20.83 -26.49 -1.41
CA VAL A 128 -19.99 -26.04 -0.29
C VAL A 128 -19.89 -24.50 -0.25
N ARG A 129 -20.52 -23.92 0.77
CA ARG A 129 -20.28 -22.56 1.27
C ARG A 129 -18.93 -22.55 2.00
N ARG A 130 -17.91 -21.84 1.48
CA ARG A 130 -16.64 -21.63 2.20
C ARG A 130 -16.92 -20.83 3.48
N LYS A 131 -16.83 -21.50 4.63
CA LYS A 131 -16.89 -20.90 5.97
C LYS A 131 -15.55 -20.21 6.27
N THR A 132 -15.62 -18.94 6.64
CA THR A 132 -14.55 -18.20 7.31
C THR A 132 -14.39 -18.74 8.72
N SER A 133 -13.16 -19.12 9.10
CA SER A 133 -12.82 -19.60 10.44
C SER A 133 -12.46 -18.42 11.34
N ASN A 134 -13.38 -18.03 12.23
CA ASN A 134 -13.07 -17.20 13.40
C ASN A 134 -12.60 -18.13 14.53
N LEU A 135 -11.35 -17.94 14.95
CA LEU A 135 -10.74 -18.61 16.10
C LEU A 135 -11.09 -17.80 17.35
N GLN A 136 -11.95 -18.33 18.21
CA GLN A 136 -12.16 -17.79 19.56
C GLN A 136 -12.51 -18.93 20.54
N ASN A 137 -11.89 -18.82 21.72
CA ASN A 137 -12.07 -19.59 22.97
C ASN A 137 -11.31 -20.91 23.14
N ALA A 138 -10.04 -20.77 23.55
CA ALA A 138 -9.41 -21.69 24.48
C ALA A 138 -9.84 -21.32 25.91
N ASN A 139 -10.73 -22.12 26.50
CA ASN A 139 -10.74 -22.34 27.95
C ASN A 139 -11.60 -23.55 28.34
N ARG A 140 -10.96 -24.50 29.04
CA ARG A 140 -11.46 -25.53 29.99
C ARG A 140 -10.97 -26.94 29.66
N MET A 141 -9.92 -27.37 30.34
CA MET A 141 -10.00 -28.31 31.46
C MET A 141 -8.70 -28.29 32.27
#